data_AF-A7ZGM2-F1
#
_entry.id   AF-A7ZGM2-F1
#
_cell.length_a   1.000
_cell.length_b   1.000
_cell.length_c   1.000
_cell.angle_alpha   90.00
_cell.angle_beta   90.00
_cell.angle_gamma   90.00
#
_symmetry.space_group_name_H-M   'P 1'
#
loop_
_entity.id
_entity.type
_entity.pdbx_description
1 polymer ?
#
loop_
_entity_poly.entity_id
_entity_poly.type
_entity_poly.pdbx_seq_one_letter_code
_entity_poly.pdbx_strand_id
1 'polypeptide(L)'
;MKTELTLNVLQTMNAQEYEDIRAAGSDERRELTHAVMRELDAPDNWTMNGEYGSEFGGFFPVQVRFTPAHERFHLALCSPGDVSQVWVLVLVNAGGEPFAVVQVQRRFAPEAVSHSLALAASLDA
;
A
#
# COMPACT_ATOMS: atom_id res chain seq x y z
N MET A 1 -8.82 -13.38 21.09
CA MET A 1 -9.90 -12.75 20.31
C MET A 1 -9.22 -12.12 19.10
N LYS A 2 -9.38 -12.66 17.88
CA LYS A 2 -8.83 -11.99 16.69
C LYS A 2 -9.71 -10.78 16.40
N THR A 3 -9.18 -9.58 16.59
CA THR A 3 -9.87 -8.34 16.22
C THR A 3 -10.00 -8.33 14.70
N GLU A 4 -11.23 -8.21 14.20
CA GLU A 4 -11.48 -8.14 12.76
C GLU A 4 -10.95 -6.80 12.19
N LEU A 5 -10.04 -6.87 11.22
CA LEU A 5 -9.45 -5.70 10.56
C LEU A 5 -10.41 -5.16 9.49
N THR A 6 -11.41 -4.41 9.94
CA THR A 6 -12.37 -3.67 9.09
C THR A 6 -11.76 -2.36 8.57
N LEU A 7 -12.36 -1.78 7.52
CA LEU A 7 -11.94 -0.47 7.00
C LEU A 7 -11.89 0.62 8.09
N ASN A 8 -12.88 0.65 8.99
CA ASN A 8 -12.90 1.63 10.07
C ASN A 8 -11.71 1.45 11.04
N VAL A 9 -11.29 0.21 11.30
CA VAL A 9 -10.09 -0.07 12.10
C VAL A 9 -8.85 0.46 11.37
N LEU A 10 -8.68 0.14 10.08
CA LEU A 10 -7.55 0.65 9.27
C LEU A 10 -7.51 2.19 9.22
N GLN A 11 -8.66 2.86 9.26
CA GLN A 11 -8.74 4.32 9.24
C GLN A 11 -8.43 5.00 10.58
N THR A 12 -8.53 4.25 11.67
CA THR A 12 -8.39 4.77 13.04
C THR A 12 -7.05 4.40 13.67
N MET A 13 -6.39 3.36 13.16
CA MET A 13 -5.05 2.98 13.59
C MET A 13 -4.03 4.09 13.36
N ASN A 14 -3.19 4.32 14.36
CA ASN A 14 -2.04 5.20 14.28
C ASN A 14 -0.78 4.45 13.82
N ALA A 15 0.31 5.18 13.57
CA ALA A 15 1.57 4.61 13.08
C ALA A 15 2.14 3.50 13.98
N GLN A 16 2.10 3.66 15.30
CA GLN A 16 2.60 2.65 16.23
C GLN A 16 1.76 1.37 16.18
N GLU A 17 0.43 1.48 16.03
CA GLU A 17 -0.43 0.29 15.93
C GLU A 17 -0.17 -0.51 14.64
N TYR A 18 0.17 0.16 13.54
CA TYR A 18 0.67 -0.53 12.33
C TYR A 18 1.96 -1.31 12.61
N GLU A 19 2.90 -0.68 13.33
CA GLU A 19 4.17 -1.29 13.69
C GLU A 19 4.02 -2.46 14.66
N ASP A 20 3.14 -2.34 15.64
CA ASP A 20 2.87 -3.38 16.62
C ASP A 20 2.33 -4.65 15.95
N ILE A 21 1.46 -4.51 14.94
CA ILE A 21 0.97 -5.67 14.16
C ILE A 21 2.10 -6.29 13.32
N ARG A 22 2.98 -5.47 12.70
CA ARG A 22 4.17 -6.00 12.01
C ARG A 22 5.07 -6.76 12.99
N ALA A 23 5.28 -6.24 14.19
CA ALA A 23 6.13 -6.83 15.22
C ALA A 23 5.52 -8.09 15.85
N ALA A 24 4.19 -8.23 15.84
CA ALA A 24 3.49 -9.40 16.38
C ALA A 24 3.83 -10.69 15.61
N GLY A 25 4.11 -10.61 14.31
CA GLY A 25 4.54 -11.76 13.52
C GLY A 25 4.21 -11.67 12.04
N SER A 26 4.73 -12.63 11.28
CA SER A 26 4.54 -12.72 9.82
C SER A 26 3.08 -13.01 9.45
N ASP A 27 2.38 -13.80 10.26
CA ASP A 27 0.97 -14.14 10.01
C ASP A 27 0.05 -12.94 10.29
N GLU A 28 0.30 -12.22 11.38
CA GLU A 28 -0.41 -11.00 11.77
C GLU A 28 -0.19 -9.89 10.72
N ARG A 29 1.06 -9.70 10.28
CA ARG A 29 1.38 -8.77 9.20
C ARG A 29 0.69 -9.15 7.90
N ARG A 30 0.65 -10.43 7.55
CA ARG A 30 -0.04 -10.92 6.34
C ARG A 30 -1.54 -10.64 6.40
N GLU A 31 -2.19 -10.87 7.54
CA GLU A 31 -3.60 -10.56 7.74
C GLU A 31 -3.89 -9.06 7.58
N LEU A 32 -3.02 -8.20 8.10
CA LEU A 32 -3.11 -6.75 7.92
C LEU A 32 -2.91 -6.32 6.45
N THR A 33 -1.89 -6.84 5.78
CA THR A 33 -1.64 -6.58 4.36
C THR A 33 -2.83 -7.00 3.51
N HIS A 34 -3.43 -8.17 3.78
CA HIS A 34 -4.64 -8.63 3.07
C HIS A 34 -5.86 -7.78 3.38
N ALA A 35 -6.02 -7.32 4.63
CA ALA A 35 -7.11 -6.42 4.98
C ALA A 35 -7.03 -5.10 4.22
N VAL A 36 -5.83 -4.55 4.03
CA VAL A 36 -5.62 -3.34 3.22
C VAL A 36 -5.90 -3.61 1.73
N MET A 37 -5.35 -4.70 1.18
CA MET A 37 -5.52 -5.06 -0.24
C MET A 37 -6.99 -5.32 -0.60
N ARG A 38 -7.78 -5.87 0.32
CA ARG A 38 -9.20 -6.15 0.11
C ARG A 38 -10.04 -4.88 -0.13
N GLU A 39 -9.61 -3.75 0.40
CA GLU A 39 -10.31 -2.47 0.22
C GLU A 39 -9.86 -1.72 -1.04
N LEU A 40 -8.93 -2.28 -1.83
CA LEU A 40 -8.32 -1.62 -2.99
C LEU A 40 -8.69 -2.34 -4.28
N ASP A 41 -8.87 -1.57 -5.35
CA ASP A 41 -9.13 -2.08 -6.69
C ASP A 41 -7.90 -1.89 -7.56
N ALA A 42 -7.39 -2.98 -8.12
CA ALA A 42 -6.33 -2.94 -9.11
C ALA A 42 -6.94 -2.66 -10.50
N PRO A 43 -6.35 -1.76 -11.30
CA PRO A 43 -6.77 -1.58 -12.69
C PRO A 43 -6.65 -2.86 -13.52
N ASP A 44 -7.44 -2.97 -14.59
CA ASP A 44 -7.33 -4.08 -15.54
C ASP A 44 -5.90 -4.20 -16.10
N ASN A 45 -5.41 -5.42 -16.26
CA ASN A 45 -4.04 -5.74 -16.69
C ASN A 45 -2.93 -5.23 -15.77
N TRP A 46 -3.24 -4.87 -14.52
CA TRP A 46 -2.26 -4.57 -13.48
C TRP A 46 -2.25 -5.68 -12.42
N THR A 47 -1.09 -5.88 -11.82
CA THR A 47 -0.94 -6.77 -10.65
C THR A 47 -0.97 -5.97 -9.36
N MET A 48 -1.55 -6.53 -8.30
CA MET A 48 -1.55 -5.96 -6.95
C MET A 48 -0.90 -6.96 -5.99
N ASN A 49 0.27 -6.60 -5.46
CA ASN A 49 1.08 -7.48 -4.61
C ASN A 49 1.44 -6.78 -3.29
N GLY A 50 1.12 -7.42 -2.17
CA GLY A 50 1.57 -6.99 -0.85
C GLY A 50 2.96 -7.51 -0.51
N GLU A 51 3.68 -6.81 0.36
CA GLU A 51 4.92 -7.29 0.99
C GLU A 51 4.62 -8.18 2.21
N TYR A 52 5.26 -9.34 2.29
CA TYR A 52 5.11 -10.29 3.40
C TYR A 52 6.40 -10.50 4.21
N GLY A 53 7.55 -10.13 3.65
CA GLY A 53 8.85 -10.16 4.32
C GLY A 53 9.60 -8.85 4.14
N SER A 54 10.48 -8.80 3.16
CA SER A 54 11.31 -7.62 2.84
C SER A 54 11.62 -7.51 1.35
N GLU A 55 10.86 -8.22 0.52
CA GLU A 55 10.99 -8.26 -0.94
C GLU A 55 10.83 -6.89 -1.59
N PHE A 56 10.18 -5.94 -0.90
CA PHE A 56 10.04 -4.56 -1.34
C PHE A 56 10.81 -3.54 -0.48
N GLY A 57 11.70 -4.03 0.40
CA GLY A 57 12.61 -3.25 1.24
C GLY A 57 12.27 -3.26 2.73
N GLY A 58 11.10 -3.74 3.14
CA GLY A 58 10.73 -3.90 4.56
C GLY A 58 10.53 -2.59 5.32
N PHE A 59 10.44 -1.45 4.62
CA PHE A 59 10.41 -0.13 5.26
C PHE A 59 9.09 0.17 5.99
N PHE A 60 7.97 -0.30 5.45
CA PHE A 60 6.63 0.03 5.95
C PHE A 60 5.93 -1.21 6.51
N PRO A 61 5.11 -1.08 7.56
CA PRO A 61 4.28 -2.18 8.06
C PRO A 61 3.47 -2.86 6.96
N VAL A 62 2.81 -2.07 6.13
CA VAL A 62 2.16 -2.53 4.90
C VAL A 62 2.74 -1.76 3.72
N GLN A 63 3.19 -2.50 2.71
CA GLN A 63 3.45 -1.96 1.38
C GLN A 63 2.73 -2.82 0.34
N VAL A 64 1.97 -2.17 -0.55
CA VAL A 64 1.29 -2.81 -1.67
C VAL A 64 1.76 -2.16 -2.97
N ARG A 65 2.26 -2.96 -3.90
CA ARG A 65 2.69 -2.52 -5.24
C ARG A 65 1.65 -2.83 -6.29
N PHE A 66 1.45 -1.87 -7.17
CA PHE A 66 0.58 -1.91 -8.33
C PHE A 66 1.42 -1.77 -9.59
N THR A 67 1.44 -2.80 -10.43
CA THR A 67 2.36 -2.86 -11.57
C THR A 67 1.60 -3.17 -12.86
N PRO A 68 1.65 -2.32 -13.90
CA PRO A 68 1.12 -2.63 -15.23
C PRO A 68 1.82 -3.84 -15.85
N ALA A 69 1.13 -4.56 -16.73
CA ALA A 69 1.66 -5.77 -17.39
C ALA A 69 3.03 -5.60 -18.08
N HIS A 70 3.38 -4.39 -18.52
CA HIS A 70 4.65 -4.12 -19.19
C HIS A 70 5.79 -3.75 -18.21
N GLU A 71 5.52 -3.61 -16.91
CA GLU A 71 6.51 -3.44 -15.82
C GLU A 71 7.49 -2.25 -15.98
N ARG A 72 7.09 -1.17 -16.66
CA ARG A 72 7.97 -0.01 -16.91
C ARG A 72 8.08 0.88 -15.67
N PHE A 73 7.03 0.90 -14.86
CA PHE A 73 6.96 1.59 -13.58
C PHE A 73 6.03 0.80 -12.66
N HIS A 74 5.95 1.19 -11.40
CA HIS A 74 4.92 0.73 -10.48
C HIS A 74 4.50 1.88 -9.55
N LEU A 75 3.31 1.76 -8.98
CA LEU A 75 2.92 2.56 -7.82
C LEU A 75 3.05 1.73 -6.55
N ALA A 76 3.49 2.33 -5.46
CA ALA A 76 3.55 1.68 -4.15
C ALA A 76 2.74 2.49 -3.13
N LEU A 77 1.75 1.86 -2.53
CA LEU A 77 1.03 2.37 -1.37
C LEU A 77 1.78 1.93 -0.11
N CYS A 78 2.18 2.91 0.71
CA CYS A 78 2.98 2.71 1.91
C CYS A 78 2.19 3.20 3.13
N SER A 79 2.06 2.35 4.15
CA SER A 79 1.32 2.68 5.38
C SER A 79 2.08 3.63 6.31
N PRO A 80 1.38 4.21 7.30
CA PRO A 80 2.03 4.76 8.48
C PRO A 80 2.87 3.71 9.21
N GLY A 81 3.89 4.18 9.93
CA GLY A 81 4.83 3.41 10.72
C GLY A 81 6.00 4.29 11.16
N ASP A 82 7.15 3.70 11.44
CA ASP A 82 8.34 4.43 11.90
C ASP A 82 8.85 5.44 10.86
N VAL A 83 8.75 5.08 9.57
CA VAL A 83 9.27 5.87 8.44
C VAL A 83 8.35 7.04 8.08
N SER A 84 7.04 6.89 8.24
CA SER A 84 6.03 7.89 7.84
C SER A 84 4.86 7.89 8.81
N GLN A 85 4.41 9.08 9.20
CA GLN A 85 3.21 9.24 10.03
C GLN A 85 1.90 9.20 9.22
N VAL A 86 1.99 9.07 7.89
CA VAL A 86 0.88 9.15 6.95
C VAL A 86 0.98 8.06 5.89
N TRP A 87 -0.13 7.74 5.25
CA TRP A 87 -0.14 6.94 4.04
C TRP A 87 0.46 7.74 2.89
N VAL A 88 1.29 7.08 2.08
CA VAL A 88 1.93 7.70 0.91
C VAL A 88 1.74 6.78 -0.28
N LEU A 89 1.25 7.32 -1.39
CA LEU A 89 1.28 6.67 -2.69
C LEU A 89 2.43 7.26 -3.50
N VAL A 90 3.37 6.42 -3.90
CA VAL A 90 4.53 6.82 -4.70
C VAL A 90 4.49 6.17 -6.08
N LEU A 91 4.95 6.88 -7.10
CA LEU A 91 5.24 6.35 -8.42
C LEU A 91 6.74 6.17 -8.56
N VAL A 92 7.17 4.99 -9.01
CA VAL A 92 8.57 4.63 -9.19
C VAL A 92 8.77 4.02 -10.57
N ASN A 93 9.59 4.67 -11.39
CA ASN A 93 10.01 4.12 -12.69
C ASN A 93 11.02 2.97 -12.52
N ALA A 94 11.15 2.06 -13.49
CA ALA A 94 12.02 0.88 -13.38
C ALA A 94 13.52 1.19 -13.13
N GLY A 95 13.97 2.41 -13.46
CA GLY A 95 15.33 2.90 -13.17
C GLY A 95 15.49 3.65 -11.85
N GLY A 96 14.44 3.74 -11.02
CA GLY A 96 14.40 4.57 -9.81
C GLY A 96 14.10 6.05 -10.06
N GLU A 97 14.20 6.51 -11.31
CA GLU A 97 13.85 7.88 -11.72
C GLU A 97 13.02 7.88 -13.02
N PRO A 98 11.94 8.69 -13.12
CA PRO A 98 11.43 9.61 -12.09
C PRO A 98 10.82 8.89 -10.87
N PHE A 99 10.99 9.50 -9.70
CA PHE A 99 10.31 9.16 -8.45
C PHE A 99 9.44 10.33 -7.96
N ALA A 100 8.19 10.05 -7.59
CA ALA A 100 7.33 11.09 -7.03
C ALA A 100 6.35 10.53 -5.98
N VAL A 101 6.14 11.30 -4.92
CA VAL A 101 4.96 11.17 -4.06
C VAL A 101 3.78 11.79 -4.80
N VAL A 102 2.81 10.96 -5.19
CA VAL A 102 1.64 11.40 -5.98
C VAL A 102 0.41 11.64 -5.11
N GLN A 103 0.36 11.05 -3.91
CA GLN A 103 -0.72 11.24 -2.95
C GLN A 103 -0.23 11.03 -1.51
N VAL A 104 -0.78 11.81 -0.58
CA VAL A 104 -0.56 11.66 0.87
C VAL A 104 -1.90 11.66 1.59
N GLN A 105 -2.10 10.73 2.54
CA GLN A 105 -3.35 10.61 3.29
C GLN A 105 -3.07 10.44 4.79
N ARG A 106 -3.69 11.26 5.64
CA ARG A 106 -3.57 11.11 7.11
C ARG A 106 -4.28 9.87 7.64
N ARG A 107 -5.32 9.42 6.93
CA ARG A 107 -6.10 8.21 7.22
C ARG A 107 -6.27 7.44 5.92
N PHE A 108 -6.41 6.13 6.01
CA PHE A 108 -6.56 5.28 4.84
C PHE A 108 -7.84 5.61 4.06
N ALA A 109 -7.69 6.10 2.82
CA ALA A 109 -8.79 6.44 1.93
C ALA A 109 -8.71 5.55 0.67
N PRO A 110 -9.22 4.30 0.74
CA PRO A 110 -9.05 3.31 -0.32
C PRO A 110 -9.59 3.78 -1.67
N GLU A 111 -10.80 4.32 -1.71
CA GLU A 111 -11.42 4.82 -2.95
C GLU A 111 -10.55 5.87 -3.65
N ALA A 112 -9.90 6.76 -2.88
CA ALA A 112 -9.02 7.78 -3.45
C ALA A 112 -7.73 7.17 -4.02
N VAL A 113 -7.23 6.07 -3.44
CA VAL A 113 -6.10 5.31 -4.01
C VAL A 113 -6.54 4.61 -5.28
N SER A 114 -7.65 3.86 -5.26
CA SER A 114 -8.19 3.14 -6.43
C SER A 114 -8.46 4.10 -7.59
N HIS A 115 -9.05 5.28 -7.35
CA HIS A 115 -9.25 6.29 -8.39
C HIS A 115 -7.93 6.83 -8.97
N SER A 116 -6.91 7.03 -8.14
CA SER A 116 -5.59 7.48 -8.61
C SER A 116 -4.91 6.41 -9.47
N LEU A 117 -5.06 5.13 -9.11
CA LEU A 117 -4.60 4.00 -9.90
C LEU A 117 -5.34 3.90 -11.24
N ALA A 118 -6.65 4.06 -11.24
CA ALA A 118 -7.46 4.06 -12.46
C ALA A 118 -7.06 5.21 -13.40
N LEU A 119 -6.82 6.41 -12.85
CA LEU A 119 -6.31 7.53 -13.64
C LEU A 119 -4.93 7.23 -14.22
N ALA A 120 -4.00 6.71 -13.42
CA ALA A 120 -2.66 6.33 -13.89
C ALA A 120 -2.73 5.29 -15.03
N ALA A 121 -3.56 4.26 -14.88
CA ALA A 121 -3.77 3.25 -15.92
C ALA A 121 -4.36 3.85 -17.21
N SER A 122 -5.28 4.81 -17.10
CA SER A 122 -5.86 5.47 -18.28
C SER A 122 -4.86 6.40 -19.01
N LEU A 123 -3.87 6.95 -18.30
CA LEU A 123 -2.84 7.82 -18.87
C LEU A 123 -1.67 7.04 -19.47
N ASP A 124 -1.49 5.77 -19.09
CA ASP A 124 -0.46 4.87 -19.61
C ASP A 124 -0.90 4.13 -20.90
N ALA A 125 -2.21 4.11 -21.19
CA ALA A 125 -2.83 3.42 -22.32
C ALA A 125 -2.43 3.95 -23.70
#